data_AF-A0A7S1R865-F1
#
_entry.id   AF-A0A7S1R865-F1
#
_cell.length_a   1.000
_cell.length_b   1.000
_cell.length_c   1.000
_cell.angle_alpha   90.00
_cell.angle_beta   90.00
_cell.angle_gamma   90.00
#
_symmetry.space_group_name_H-M   'P 1'
#
loop_
_entity.id
_entity.type
_entity.pdbx_description
1 polymer ?
#
loop_
_entity_poly.entity_id
_entity_poly.type
_entity_poly.pdbx_seq_one_letter_code
_entity_poly.pdbx_strand_id
1 'polypeptide(L)'
;RFFDSLFGQKEEVVVEPEVVIKEDYTLAAVFGAAGVLLCAVLPYAGLGIGGLCVLLAILFYVQTGRVRFVFDGEAFELRTLGQGSELEQPGENIVVGGKNRWAYSSFVNWEFFPKGLVEKGLPPVLVYFKETQTPQSEWGVGPGASANSEEALSKGAVPGMVHFFPAICDVQQIKAEFERRGCKKIDS
;
A
#
# COMPACT_ATOMS: atom_id res chain seq x y z
N ARG A 1 -18.66 -51.01 -8.29
CA ARG A 1 -18.77 -49.75 -9.08
C ARG A 1 -19.81 -48.79 -8.48
N PHE A 2 -19.93 -48.70 -7.14
CA PHE A 2 -20.90 -47.78 -6.49
C PHE A 2 -20.26 -46.98 -5.33
N PHE A 3 -19.05 -47.35 -4.89
CA PHE A 3 -18.35 -46.68 -3.79
C PHE A 3 -17.27 -45.68 -4.24
N ASP A 4 -16.90 -45.65 -5.53
CA ASP A 4 -15.90 -44.71 -6.06
C ASP A 4 -16.44 -43.29 -6.28
N SER A 5 -17.75 -43.06 -6.07
CA SER A 5 -18.42 -41.76 -6.27
C SER A 5 -18.60 -40.94 -4.98
N LEU A 6 -18.17 -41.46 -3.83
CA LEU A 6 -18.36 -40.83 -2.51
C LEU A 6 -17.11 -40.12 -1.98
N PHE A 7 -15.96 -40.30 -2.64
CA PHE A 7 -14.74 -39.57 -2.31
C PHE A 7 -14.67 -38.34 -3.19
N GLY A 8 -14.97 -37.20 -2.56
CA GLY A 8 -15.11 -35.90 -3.19
C GLY A 8 -14.00 -35.59 -4.18
N GLN A 9 -14.41 -34.98 -5.28
CA GLN A 9 -13.52 -34.14 -6.06
C GLN A 9 -12.88 -33.16 -5.06
N LYS A 10 -11.61 -33.40 -4.73
CA LYS A 10 -10.77 -32.44 -4.06
C LYS A 10 -10.72 -31.27 -5.04
N GLU A 11 -11.47 -30.19 -4.75
CA GLU A 11 -11.33 -28.94 -5.49
C GLU A 11 -9.84 -28.64 -5.52
N GLU A 12 -9.24 -28.72 -6.71
CA GLU A 12 -7.91 -28.15 -6.93
C GLU A 12 -8.08 -26.66 -6.68
N VAL A 13 -7.68 -26.22 -5.48
CA VAL A 13 -7.57 -24.80 -5.19
C VAL A 13 -6.61 -24.25 -6.22
N VAL A 14 -7.14 -23.53 -7.20
CA VAL A 14 -6.34 -22.81 -8.19
C VAL A 14 -5.57 -21.77 -7.40
N VAL A 15 -4.33 -22.08 -7.04
CA VAL A 15 -3.45 -21.15 -6.34
C VAL A 15 -3.09 -20.10 -7.37
N GLU A 16 -3.75 -18.94 -7.26
CA GLU A 16 -3.44 -17.81 -8.12
C GLU A 16 -1.94 -17.43 -7.95
N PRO A 17 -1.24 -17.14 -9.05
CA PRO A 17 0.19 -16.90 -9.00
C PRO A 17 0.53 -15.67 -8.14
N GLU A 18 1.71 -15.70 -7.53
CA GLU A 18 2.29 -14.53 -6.86
C GLU A 18 2.55 -13.42 -7.88
N VAL A 19 2.11 -12.20 -7.56
CA VAL A 19 2.30 -11.01 -8.38
C VAL A 19 3.12 -9.99 -7.59
N VAL A 20 4.32 -9.69 -8.08
CA VAL A 20 5.14 -8.59 -7.58
C VAL A 20 4.76 -7.33 -8.36
N ILE A 21 4.37 -6.27 -7.65
CA ILE A 21 4.05 -4.98 -8.25
C ILE A 21 5.33 -4.32 -8.73
N LYS A 22 5.30 -3.80 -9.96
CA LYS A 22 6.44 -3.12 -10.58
C LYS A 22 6.81 -1.84 -9.84
N GLU A 23 8.09 -1.51 -9.86
CA GLU A 23 8.60 -0.24 -9.37
C GLU A 23 8.07 0.92 -10.23
N ASP A 24 7.71 2.02 -9.59
CA ASP A 24 7.34 3.26 -10.28
C ASP A 24 8.05 4.46 -9.64
N TYR A 25 8.96 5.06 -10.41
CA TYR A 25 9.77 6.20 -9.98
C TYR A 25 9.09 7.55 -10.28
N THR A 26 7.85 7.55 -10.79
CA THR A 26 7.12 8.77 -11.16
C THR A 26 6.97 9.72 -9.98
N LEU A 27 6.67 9.21 -8.78
CA LEU A 27 6.54 10.06 -7.59
C LEU A 27 7.87 10.76 -7.25
N ALA A 28 8.98 10.04 -7.33
CA ALA A 28 10.31 10.60 -7.13
C ALA A 28 10.63 11.67 -8.19
N ALA A 29 10.32 11.40 -9.46
CA ALA A 29 10.54 12.33 -10.56
C ALA A 29 9.72 13.63 -10.39
N VAL A 30 8.44 13.52 -10.01
CA VAL A 30 7.56 14.68 -9.78
C VAL A 30 8.09 15.55 -8.64
N PHE A 31 8.43 14.96 -7.50
CA PHE A 31 8.99 15.71 -6.37
C PHE A 31 10.36 16.32 -6.70
N GLY A 32 11.19 15.61 -7.48
CA GLY A 32 12.50 16.09 -7.89
C GLY A 32 12.39 17.29 -8.83
N ALA A 33 11.55 17.18 -9.86
CA ALA A 33 11.30 18.27 -10.80
C ALA A 33 10.68 19.49 -10.11
N ALA A 34 9.67 19.29 -9.25
CA ALA A 34 9.07 20.36 -8.47
C ALA A 34 10.07 21.01 -7.52
N GLY A 35 10.91 20.22 -6.84
CA GLY A 35 11.92 20.72 -5.93
C GLY A 35 12.99 21.56 -6.62
N VAL A 36 13.55 21.07 -7.74
CA VAL A 36 14.52 21.82 -8.56
C VAL A 36 13.90 23.11 -9.08
N LEU A 37 12.66 23.06 -9.58
CA LEU A 37 11.94 24.23 -10.04
C LEU A 37 11.81 25.25 -8.91
N LEU A 38 11.28 24.85 -7.73
CA LEU A 38 11.12 25.74 -6.58
C LEU A 38 12.44 26.36 -6.12
N CYS A 39 13.54 25.61 -6.10
CA CYS A 39 14.87 26.14 -5.81
C CYS A 39 15.32 27.19 -6.83
N ALA A 40 14.91 27.06 -8.10
CA ALA A 40 15.31 27.96 -9.17
C ALA A 40 14.45 29.24 -9.24
N VAL A 41 13.14 29.16 -8.97
CA VAL A 41 12.23 30.32 -9.09
C VAL A 41 12.07 31.09 -7.79
N LEU A 42 12.20 30.44 -6.64
CA LEU A 42 12.06 31.10 -5.34
C LEU A 42 13.44 31.40 -4.75
N PRO A 43 13.62 32.55 -4.08
CA PRO A 43 14.87 32.93 -3.43
C PRO A 43 15.12 32.07 -2.17
N TYR A 44 15.39 32.65 -1.00
CA TYR A 44 15.66 31.88 0.23
C TYR A 44 14.56 30.84 0.58
N ALA A 45 13.31 31.06 0.17
CA ALA A 45 12.22 30.09 0.32
C ALA A 45 12.38 28.83 -0.54
N GLY A 46 13.07 28.94 -1.69
CA GLY A 46 13.39 27.83 -2.58
C GLY A 46 14.34 26.83 -1.91
N LEU A 47 15.35 27.31 -1.16
CA LEU A 47 16.24 26.43 -0.38
C LEU A 47 15.49 25.66 0.72
N GLY A 48 14.41 26.24 1.27
CA GLY A 48 13.55 25.55 2.24
C GLY A 48 12.65 24.51 1.59
N ILE A 49 11.60 24.95 0.90
CA ILE A 49 10.55 24.07 0.37
C ILE A 49 11.09 23.25 -0.82
N GLY A 50 11.81 23.89 -1.73
CA GLY A 50 12.42 23.19 -2.87
C GLY A 50 13.45 22.18 -2.41
N GLY A 51 14.30 22.55 -1.45
CA GLY A 51 15.24 21.63 -0.80
C GLY A 51 14.54 20.40 -0.18
N LEU A 52 13.45 20.61 0.57
CA LEU A 52 12.65 19.53 1.14
C LEU A 52 12.04 18.62 0.05
N CYS A 53 11.52 19.19 -1.04
CA CYS A 53 10.98 18.42 -2.16
C CYS A 53 12.08 17.56 -2.83
N VAL A 54 13.29 18.08 -3.00
CA VAL A 54 14.43 17.30 -3.51
C VAL A 54 14.80 16.17 -2.55
N LEU A 55 14.82 16.42 -1.24
CA LEU A 55 15.09 15.37 -0.25
C LEU A 55 14.01 14.27 -0.27
N LEU A 56 12.73 14.64 -0.40
CA LEU A 56 11.63 13.68 -0.56
C LEU A 56 11.75 12.89 -1.87
N ALA A 57 12.18 13.54 -2.96
CA ALA A 57 12.45 12.85 -4.22
C ALA A 57 13.52 11.76 -4.07
N ILE A 58 14.62 12.08 -3.38
CA ILE A 58 15.69 11.12 -3.08
C ILE A 58 15.16 9.98 -2.19
N LEU A 59 14.39 10.32 -1.15
CA LEU A 59 13.76 9.32 -0.29
C LEU A 59 12.87 8.37 -1.10
N PHE A 60 11.95 8.91 -1.92
CA PHE A 60 11.07 8.09 -2.74
C PHE A 60 11.84 7.26 -3.77
N TYR A 61 12.88 7.80 -4.40
CA TYR A 61 13.73 7.05 -5.32
C TYR A 61 14.37 5.83 -4.64
N VAL A 62 14.97 6.03 -3.46
CA VAL A 62 15.59 4.95 -2.67
C VAL A 62 14.54 3.93 -2.22
N GLN A 63 13.39 4.40 -1.71
CA GLN A 63 12.33 3.51 -1.24
C GLN A 63 11.71 2.70 -2.38
N THR A 64 11.51 3.30 -3.57
CA THR A 64 11.05 2.61 -4.78
C THR A 64 11.98 1.44 -5.12
N GLY A 65 13.29 1.65 -5.02
CA GLY A 65 14.27 0.60 -5.26
C GLY A 65 14.25 -0.52 -4.20
N ARG A 66 13.84 -0.24 -2.96
CA ARG A 66 13.97 -1.15 -1.81
C ARG A 66 12.69 -1.89 -1.42
N VAL A 67 11.52 -1.31 -1.68
CA VAL A 67 10.24 -1.87 -1.24
C VAL A 67 9.59 -2.60 -2.41
N ARG A 68 9.03 -3.78 -2.15
CA ARG A 68 8.21 -4.54 -3.10
C ARG A 68 6.86 -4.84 -2.47
N PHE A 69 5.82 -4.58 -3.23
CA PHE A 69 4.46 -4.95 -2.89
C PHE A 69 4.16 -6.25 -3.60
N VAL A 70 3.66 -7.24 -2.88
CA VAL A 70 3.46 -8.59 -3.38
C VAL A 70 2.05 -9.05 -3.05
N PHE A 71 1.36 -9.60 -4.04
CA PHE A 71 0.06 -10.24 -3.89
C PHE A 71 0.24 -11.74 -4.11
N ASP A 72 0.16 -12.51 -3.03
CA ASP A 72 0.17 -13.97 -3.10
C ASP A 72 -1.27 -14.53 -3.23
N GLY A 73 -1.47 -15.84 -3.09
CA GLY A 73 -2.79 -16.46 -3.21
C GLY A 73 -3.82 -16.03 -2.15
N GLU A 74 -3.40 -15.50 -1.00
CA GLU A 74 -4.29 -15.23 0.15
C GLU A 74 -4.06 -13.86 0.83
N ALA A 75 -2.94 -13.20 0.58
CA ALA A 75 -2.52 -12.01 1.29
C ALA A 75 -1.73 -11.02 0.45
N PHE A 76 -1.86 -9.77 0.85
CA PHE A 76 -1.00 -8.66 0.43
C PHE A 76 0.20 -8.57 1.38
N GLU A 77 1.40 -8.45 0.83
CA GLU A 77 2.66 -8.43 1.56
C GLU A 77 3.55 -7.26 1.12
N LEU A 78 4.25 -6.66 2.09
CA LEU A 78 5.29 -5.68 1.85
C LEU A 78 6.66 -6.28 2.16
N ARG A 79 7.44 -6.52 1.13
CA ARG A 79 8.82 -7.03 1.23
C ARG A 79 9.80 -5.88 1.10
N THR A 80 10.89 -5.92 1.85
CA THR A 80 12.02 -4.98 1.69
C THR A 80 13.24 -5.77 1.25
N LEU A 81 13.89 -5.34 0.17
CA LEU A 81 15.19 -5.85 -0.20
C LEU A 81 16.18 -5.54 0.93
N GLY A 82 16.65 -6.58 1.63
CA GLY A 82 17.75 -6.49 2.59
C GLY A 82 19.06 -6.12 1.89
N GLN A 83 20.18 -6.11 2.62
CA GLN A 83 21.53 -5.91 2.05
C GLN A 83 22.00 -7.09 1.14
N GLY A 84 21.08 -7.90 0.61
CA GLY A 84 21.32 -9.00 -0.31
C GLY A 84 20.46 -8.86 -1.56
N SER A 85 20.92 -9.40 -2.68
CA SER A 85 20.25 -9.38 -3.99
C SER A 85 19.03 -10.31 -4.09
N GLU A 86 18.61 -10.91 -2.98
CA GLU A 86 17.43 -11.77 -2.90
C GLU A 86 16.35 -11.06 -2.09
N LEU A 87 15.09 -11.24 -2.51
CA LEU A 87 13.89 -10.81 -1.79
C LEU A 87 13.77 -11.62 -0.49
N GLU A 88 14.64 -11.34 0.49
CA GLU A 88 14.61 -12.02 1.77
C GLU A 88 13.25 -11.80 2.46
N GLN A 89 12.76 -12.87 3.07
CA GLN A 89 11.50 -12.94 3.81
C GLN A 89 11.39 -11.77 4.80
N PRO A 90 10.16 -11.28 5.05
CA PRO A 90 9.93 -10.02 5.75
C PRO A 90 10.63 -10.01 7.11
N GLY A 91 11.56 -9.08 7.30
CA GLY A 91 11.99 -8.69 8.63
C GLY A 91 10.77 -8.23 9.44
N GLU A 92 10.71 -8.62 10.71
CA GLU A 92 9.70 -8.10 11.64
C GLU A 92 9.65 -6.57 11.56
N ASN A 93 8.45 -6.00 11.49
CA ASN A 93 8.30 -4.55 11.59
C ASN A 93 8.84 -4.07 12.95
N ILE A 94 10.07 -3.56 12.97
CA ILE A 94 10.73 -2.96 14.15
C ILE A 94 9.92 -1.78 14.72
N VAL A 95 9.01 -1.18 13.94
CA VAL A 95 8.27 0.02 14.34
C VAL A 95 6.80 -0.25 14.71
N VAL A 96 6.19 -1.36 14.24
CA VAL A 96 4.75 -1.64 14.47
C VAL A 96 4.40 -3.11 14.75
N GLY A 97 5.37 -3.97 15.09
CA GLY A 97 5.11 -5.21 15.83
C GLY A 97 4.21 -6.27 15.15
N GLY A 98 4.30 -6.43 13.82
CA GLY A 98 3.56 -7.46 13.09
C GLY A 98 4.23 -7.86 11.78
N LYS A 99 3.87 -9.03 11.25
CA LYS A 99 4.27 -9.47 9.90
C LYS A 99 3.76 -8.44 8.89
N ASN A 100 4.59 -8.01 7.94
CA ASN A 100 4.21 -7.12 6.82
C ASN A 100 3.29 -7.84 5.80
N ARG A 101 2.23 -8.49 6.30
CA ARG A 101 1.37 -9.39 5.54
C ARG A 101 -0.06 -9.34 6.08
N TRP A 102 -1.01 -9.09 5.19
CA TRP A 102 -2.41 -8.90 5.51
C TRP A 102 -3.27 -9.77 4.60
N ALA A 103 -4.07 -10.65 5.19
CA ALA A 103 -4.99 -11.50 4.44
C ALA A 103 -6.04 -10.64 3.72
N TYR A 104 -6.39 -10.98 2.48
CA TYR A 104 -7.38 -10.21 1.71
C TYR A 104 -8.74 -10.09 2.42
N SER A 105 -9.10 -11.12 3.19
CA SER A 105 -10.33 -11.16 3.99
C SER A 105 -10.35 -10.17 5.16
N SER A 106 -9.20 -9.63 5.60
CA SER A 106 -9.16 -8.62 6.66
C SER A 106 -9.38 -7.20 6.14
N PHE A 107 -9.27 -6.96 4.83
CA PHE A 107 -9.43 -5.64 4.26
C PHE A 107 -10.88 -5.17 4.40
N VAL A 108 -11.06 -3.94 4.87
CA VAL A 108 -12.37 -3.28 4.97
C VAL A 108 -12.46 -2.03 4.10
N ASN A 109 -11.32 -1.44 3.73
CA ASN A 109 -11.27 -0.32 2.79
C ASN A 109 -9.87 -0.18 2.17
N TRP A 110 -9.78 0.43 1.01
CA TRP A 110 -8.52 0.91 0.41
C TRP A 110 -8.77 2.10 -0.51
N GLU A 111 -7.77 2.97 -0.65
CA GLU A 111 -7.87 4.22 -1.39
C GLU A 111 -6.51 4.76 -1.80
N PHE A 112 -6.48 5.64 -2.80
CA PHE A 112 -5.31 6.42 -3.17
C PHE A 112 -5.50 7.90 -2.85
N PHE A 113 -4.45 8.53 -2.33
CA PHE A 113 -4.49 9.96 -1.98
C PHE A 113 -3.43 10.76 -2.74
N PRO A 114 -3.78 11.93 -3.28
CA PRO A 114 -5.13 12.50 -3.37
C PRO A 114 -6.11 11.68 -4.22
N LYS A 115 -7.40 11.66 -3.82
CA LYS A 115 -8.45 10.89 -4.51
C LYS A 115 -8.64 11.34 -5.95
N GLY A 116 -8.96 10.40 -6.83
CA GLY A 116 -9.28 10.68 -8.23
C GLY A 116 -8.07 10.96 -9.13
N LEU A 117 -6.84 10.96 -8.60
CA LEU A 117 -5.64 11.15 -9.41
C LEU A 117 -5.31 9.91 -10.24
N VAL A 118 -5.42 8.72 -9.65
CA VAL A 118 -5.18 7.44 -10.34
C VAL A 118 -6.09 7.31 -11.56
N GLU A 119 -7.37 7.66 -11.42
CA GLU A 119 -8.37 7.64 -12.49
C GLU A 119 -8.07 8.66 -13.60
N LYS A 120 -7.37 9.76 -13.27
CA LYS A 120 -6.92 10.79 -14.21
C LYS A 120 -5.56 10.47 -14.84
N GLY A 121 -4.97 9.32 -14.53
CA GLY A 121 -3.62 8.96 -14.98
C GLY A 121 -2.52 9.80 -14.33
N LEU A 122 -2.80 10.43 -13.18
CA LEU A 122 -1.83 11.20 -12.41
C LEU A 122 -1.33 10.38 -11.21
N PRO A 123 -0.04 10.52 -10.83
CA PRO A 123 0.52 9.77 -9.72
C PRO A 123 -0.11 10.24 -8.40
N PRO A 124 -0.72 9.35 -7.60
CA PRO A 124 -1.06 9.68 -6.23
C PRO A 124 0.23 9.78 -5.40
N VAL A 125 0.10 10.29 -4.17
CA VAL A 125 1.22 10.37 -3.22
C VAL A 125 1.21 9.17 -2.27
N LEU A 126 0.02 8.71 -1.87
CA LEU A 126 -0.14 7.65 -0.87
C LEU A 126 -1.10 6.56 -1.36
N VAL A 127 -0.76 5.33 -1.01
CA VAL A 127 -1.66 4.18 -0.98
C VAL A 127 -2.13 4.01 0.47
N TYR A 128 -3.43 3.82 0.64
CA TYR A 128 -4.07 3.59 1.92
C TYR A 128 -4.84 2.28 1.90
N PHE A 129 -4.77 1.54 2.99
CA PHE A 129 -5.77 0.51 3.27
C PHE A 129 -6.09 0.43 4.76
N LYS A 130 -7.24 -0.18 5.03
CA LYS A 130 -7.78 -0.40 6.35
C LYS A 130 -8.16 -1.86 6.51
N GLU A 131 -7.85 -2.43 7.67
CA GLU A 131 -7.92 -3.87 7.88
C GLU A 131 -8.29 -4.25 9.33
N THR A 132 -8.68 -5.49 9.59
CA THR A 132 -9.16 -5.95 10.92
C THR A 132 -8.34 -7.09 11.56
N GLN A 133 -7.23 -7.50 10.96
CA GLN A 133 -6.33 -8.55 11.47
C GLN A 133 -5.53 -8.05 12.68
N THR A 134 -5.10 -6.79 12.67
CA THR A 134 -4.35 -6.18 13.78
C THR A 134 -5.25 -6.06 15.02
N PRO A 135 -4.74 -6.29 16.24
CA PRO A 135 -5.53 -6.14 17.47
C PRO A 135 -6.20 -4.76 17.59
N GLN A 136 -7.44 -4.76 18.10
CA GLN A 136 -8.26 -3.55 18.22
C GLN A 136 -7.63 -2.47 19.12
N SER A 137 -6.75 -2.85 20.05
CA SER A 137 -5.98 -1.90 20.87
C SER A 137 -5.17 -0.92 20.04
N GLU A 138 -4.74 -1.31 18.83
CA GLU A 138 -3.89 -0.50 17.95
C GLU A 138 -4.69 0.40 17.00
N TRP A 139 -6.00 0.14 16.82
CA TRP A 139 -6.81 0.83 15.81
C TRP A 139 -6.95 2.33 16.10
N GLY A 140 -6.82 2.74 17.36
CA GLY A 140 -6.89 4.12 17.78
C GLY A 140 -5.57 4.89 17.73
N VAL A 141 -4.47 4.28 17.28
CA VAL A 141 -3.14 4.91 17.32
C VAL A 141 -2.87 5.70 16.04
N GLY A 142 -2.28 6.89 16.20
CA GLY A 142 -1.89 7.76 15.08
C GLY A 142 -3.06 8.13 14.17
N PRO A 143 -2.99 7.93 12.84
CA PRO A 143 -4.09 8.26 11.93
C PRO A 143 -5.34 7.39 12.17
N GLY A 144 -5.20 6.26 12.87
CA GLY A 144 -6.29 5.40 13.29
C GLY A 144 -7.31 6.10 14.20
N ALA A 145 -6.88 7.04 15.05
CA ALA A 145 -7.78 7.81 15.93
C ALA A 145 -8.85 8.58 15.13
N SER A 146 -8.44 9.24 14.04
CA SER A 146 -9.36 9.98 13.18
C SER A 146 -10.18 9.03 12.29
N ALA A 147 -9.55 8.01 11.72
CA ALA A 147 -10.22 7.04 10.84
C ALA A 147 -11.23 6.12 11.56
N ASN A 148 -11.16 6.02 12.89
CA ASN A 148 -12.08 5.27 13.75
C ASN A 148 -12.92 6.18 14.67
N SER A 149 -12.90 7.50 14.44
CA SER A 149 -13.71 8.46 15.20
C SER A 149 -15.21 8.25 14.98
N GLU A 150 -16.03 8.66 15.95
CA GLU A 150 -17.50 8.61 15.84
C GLU A 150 -18.00 9.31 14.56
N GLU A 151 -17.38 10.44 14.19
CA GLU A 151 -17.69 11.15 12.96
C GLU A 151 -17.41 10.28 11.72
N ALA A 152 -16.24 9.65 11.64
CA ALA A 152 -15.89 8.79 10.52
C ALA A 152 -16.84 7.59 10.41
N LEU A 153 -17.15 6.95 11.54
CA LEU A 153 -18.08 5.82 11.60
C LEU A 153 -19.50 6.24 11.19
N SER A 154 -19.95 7.42 11.62
CA SER A 154 -21.26 7.97 11.22
C SER A 154 -21.38 8.25 9.72
N LYS A 155 -20.25 8.47 9.05
CA LYS A 155 -20.14 8.66 7.59
C LYS A 155 -19.92 7.35 6.83
N GLY A 156 -20.05 6.20 7.50
CA GLY A 156 -19.95 4.88 6.86
C GLY A 156 -18.55 4.25 6.89
N ALA A 157 -17.58 4.82 7.61
CA ALA A 157 -16.30 4.14 7.81
C ALA A 157 -16.49 2.86 8.63
N VAL A 158 -15.78 1.79 8.24
CA VAL A 158 -15.74 0.53 9.00
C VAL A 158 -14.53 0.58 9.95
N PRO A 159 -14.65 0.21 11.22
CA PRO A 159 -13.52 0.25 12.15
C PRO A 159 -12.42 -0.75 11.77
N GLY A 160 -11.16 -0.41 12.06
CA GLY A 160 -9.99 -1.20 11.65
C GLY A 160 -8.66 -0.44 11.79
N MET A 161 -7.55 -1.17 11.68
CA MET A 161 -6.20 -0.60 11.64
C MET A 161 -5.95 0.07 10.29
N VAL A 162 -5.25 1.21 10.32
CA VAL A 162 -4.96 2.02 9.14
C VAL A 162 -3.49 1.89 8.76
N HIS A 163 -3.24 1.68 7.47
CA HIS A 163 -1.91 1.64 6.90
C HIS A 163 -1.78 2.64 5.75
N PHE A 164 -0.63 3.32 5.71
CA PHE A 164 -0.26 4.24 4.63
C PHE A 164 1.12 3.90 4.11
N PHE A 165 1.26 3.94 2.78
CA PHE A 165 2.54 3.77 2.11
C PHE A 165 2.67 4.83 1.01
N PRO A 166 3.87 5.35 0.76
CA PRO A 166 4.12 6.14 -0.43
C PRO A 166 3.74 5.36 -1.70
N ALA A 167 3.21 6.05 -2.71
CA ALA A 167 2.92 5.48 -4.02
C ALA A 167 4.21 5.33 -4.86
N ILE A 168 5.10 4.44 -4.41
CA ILE A 168 6.43 4.15 -4.96
C ILE A 168 6.43 2.86 -5.81
N CYS A 169 5.30 2.54 -6.42
CA CYS A 169 5.07 1.36 -7.23
C CYS A 169 3.96 1.63 -8.25
N ASP A 170 3.77 0.73 -9.22
CA ASP A 170 2.70 0.85 -10.22
C ASP A 170 1.31 0.81 -9.53
N VAL A 171 0.72 2.00 -9.40
CA VAL A 171 -0.56 2.18 -8.71
C VAL A 171 -1.77 1.68 -9.51
N GLN A 172 -1.63 1.52 -10.83
CA GLN A 172 -2.69 0.90 -11.63
C GLN A 172 -2.67 -0.61 -11.40
N GLN A 173 -1.47 -1.19 -11.35
CA GLN A 173 -1.30 -2.60 -11.04
C GLN A 173 -1.76 -2.93 -9.62
N ILE A 174 -1.40 -2.11 -8.61
CA ILE A 174 -1.85 -2.35 -7.23
C ILE A 174 -3.38 -2.24 -7.09
N LYS A 175 -4.00 -1.28 -7.79
CA LYS A 175 -5.47 -1.14 -7.86
C LYS A 175 -6.10 -2.38 -8.48
N ALA A 176 -5.59 -2.81 -9.63
CA ALA A 176 -6.07 -3.99 -10.33
C ALA A 176 -5.95 -5.24 -9.46
N GLU A 177 -4.87 -5.40 -8.70
CA GLU A 177 -4.71 -6.52 -7.78
C GLU A 177 -5.65 -6.43 -6.58
N PHE A 178 -5.85 -5.26 -5.96
CA PHE A 178 -6.87 -5.13 -4.91
C PHE A 178 -8.27 -5.51 -5.38
N GLU A 179 -8.65 -5.09 -6.58
CA GLU A 179 -9.94 -5.43 -7.19
C GLU A 179 -10.00 -6.93 -7.54
N ARG A 180 -8.96 -7.47 -8.19
CA ARG A 180 -8.88 -8.87 -8.61
C ARG A 180 -8.92 -9.84 -7.44
N ARG A 181 -8.26 -9.51 -6.32
CA ARG A 181 -8.19 -10.33 -5.10
C ARG A 181 -9.41 -10.14 -4.19
N GLY A 182 -10.37 -9.28 -4.57
CA GLY A 182 -11.59 -9.07 -3.81
C GLY A 182 -11.40 -8.30 -2.49
N CYS A 183 -10.34 -7.49 -2.39
CA CYS A 183 -10.13 -6.65 -1.21
C CYS A 183 -11.27 -5.63 -1.09
N LYS A 184 -11.97 -5.64 0.05
CA LYS A 184 -13.16 -4.81 0.26
C LYS A 184 -12.82 -3.33 0.14
N LYS A 185 -13.69 -2.60 -0.58
CA LYS A 185 -13.66 -1.14 -0.72
C LYS A 185 -14.97 -0.56 -0.22
N ILE A 186 -14.90 0.60 0.43
CA ILE A 186 -16.09 1.38 0.76
C ILE A 186 -16.35 2.32 -0.42
N ASP A 187 -17.54 2.23 -1.00
CA ASP A 187 -18.01 3.20 -1.98
C ASP A 187 -18.18 4.55 -1.26
N SER A 188 -17.30 5.50 -1.58
CA SER A 188 -17.29 6.86 -1.02
C SER A 188 -17.87 7.89 -1.96
#